data_AF-A0A9X5PDL8-F1
#
_entry.id   AF-A0A9X5PDL8-F1
#
_cell.length_a   1.000
_cell.length_b   1.000
_cell.length_c   1.000
_cell.angle_alpha   90.00
_cell.angle_beta   90.00
_cell.angle_gamma   90.00
#
_symmetry.space_group_name_H-M   'P 1'
#
loop_
_entity.id
_entity.type
_entity.pdbx_description
1 polymer ?
#
loop_
_entity_poly.entity_id
_entity_poly.type
_entity_poly.pdbx_seq_one_letter_code
_entity_poly.pdbx_strand_id
1 'polypeptide(L)'
;MTNQVKYDRNKDRQGLFKEDFFKTSYSENLQLLQEWIEESKSDSTIPSDALPQQLYLTMLTEYTAGFPIEEIKQRMEQIVYYCKQCLDIHRQYGQEEDIMFIWGPEEWAGEKQPNIIGLCLLFERIDWLETIKDSLNPYNDDEMYYDPSFRALMNMAIPTKFDPRAKFAKGGHNFRKPLLQAIMAESKEESLKYLNTYLSSWYEGNRKIGNLLIDTHLNQDPEYGGYIGYWSFESAAVAYLKDLDDTSLRQYLYYPKDMVDWAREQEQYDKGGLI
;
A
#
# COMPACT_ATOMS: atom_id res chain seq x y z
N MET A 1 -28.95 -14.88 -1.77
CA MET A 1 -28.98 -14.43 -0.37
C MET A 1 -27.92 -13.36 -0.26
N THR A 2 -28.32 -12.09 -0.14
CA THR A 2 -27.40 -10.97 0.07
C THR A 2 -26.79 -11.14 1.46
N ASN A 3 -25.55 -11.62 1.54
CA ASN A 3 -24.77 -11.53 2.78
C ASN A 3 -24.64 -10.04 3.09
N GLN A 4 -25.50 -9.51 3.96
CA GLN A 4 -25.38 -8.14 4.43
C GLN A 4 -24.05 -8.03 5.16
N VAL A 5 -23.15 -7.21 4.60
CA VAL A 5 -21.86 -6.93 5.20
C VAL A 5 -22.12 -6.27 6.56
N LYS A 6 -21.64 -6.91 7.62
CA LYS A 6 -21.83 -6.44 8.99
C LYS A 6 -20.67 -5.52 9.36
N TYR A 7 -20.90 -4.21 9.31
CA TYR A 7 -19.97 -3.22 9.84
C TYR A 7 -19.99 -3.22 11.37
N ASP A 8 -18.83 -3.19 12.00
CA ASP A 8 -18.67 -3.05 13.45
C ASP A 8 -17.69 -1.90 13.72
N ARG A 9 -18.23 -0.77 14.18
CA ARG A 9 -17.44 0.43 14.49
C ARG A 9 -16.35 0.17 15.53
N ASN A 10 -16.50 -0.82 16.41
CA ASN A 10 -15.48 -1.14 17.41
C ASN A 10 -14.27 -1.87 16.79
N LYS A 11 -14.42 -2.40 15.57
CA LYS A 11 -13.35 -3.03 14.81
C LYS A 11 -12.73 -2.11 13.76
N ASP A 12 -13.40 -1.02 13.39
CA ASP A 12 -12.83 0.00 12.51
C ASP A 12 -11.52 0.52 13.13
N ARG A 13 -10.41 0.31 12.41
CA ARG A 13 -9.06 0.59 12.90
C ARG A 13 -8.78 2.09 13.04
N GLN A 14 -9.59 2.94 12.39
CA GLN A 14 -9.50 4.40 12.49
C GLN A 14 -10.74 5.04 13.13
N GLY A 15 -11.86 4.31 13.18
CA GLY A 15 -13.14 4.76 13.74
C GLY A 15 -13.80 5.87 12.94
N LEU A 16 -13.41 6.04 11.67
CA LEU A 16 -13.80 7.17 10.83
C LEU A 16 -14.93 6.82 9.86
N PHE A 17 -15.23 5.55 9.58
CA PHE A 17 -16.32 5.22 8.67
C PHE A 17 -17.69 5.59 9.27
N LYS A 18 -18.52 6.26 8.46
CA LYS A 18 -19.97 6.28 8.64
C LYS A 18 -20.54 4.95 8.15
N GLU A 19 -21.38 4.32 8.96
CA GLU A 19 -21.90 2.98 8.69
C GLU A 19 -22.63 2.88 7.34
N ASP A 20 -23.52 3.82 7.03
CA ASP A 20 -24.29 3.80 5.79
C ASP A 20 -23.38 3.98 4.56
N PHE A 21 -22.40 4.90 4.65
CA PHE A 21 -21.40 5.09 3.60
C PHE A 21 -20.57 3.82 3.36
N PHE A 22 -20.06 3.20 4.44
CA PHE A 22 -19.29 1.97 4.32
C PHE A 22 -20.11 0.85 3.65
N LYS A 23 -21.35 0.64 4.09
CA LYS A 23 -22.21 -0.41 3.53
C LYS A 23 -22.45 -0.22 2.03
N THR A 24 -22.77 1.00 1.61
CA THR A 24 -23.02 1.32 0.20
C THR A 24 -21.73 1.19 -0.61
N SER A 25 -20.69 1.95 -0.25
CA SER A 25 -19.41 1.96 -0.98
C SER A 25 -18.76 0.58 -1.04
N TYR A 26 -18.79 -0.21 0.03
CA TYR A 26 -18.20 -1.55 0.01
C TYR A 26 -19.01 -2.52 -0.87
N SER A 27 -20.35 -2.44 -0.84
CA SER A 27 -21.19 -3.24 -1.74
C SER A 27 -20.94 -2.91 -3.21
N GLU A 28 -20.84 -1.62 -3.55
CA GLU A 28 -20.55 -1.15 -4.89
C GLU A 28 -19.14 -1.55 -5.34
N ASN A 29 -18.15 -1.42 -4.45
CA ASN A 29 -16.78 -1.86 -4.73
C ASN A 29 -16.69 -3.36 -5.00
N LEU A 30 -17.45 -4.19 -4.27
CA LEU A 30 -17.51 -5.63 -4.52
C LEU A 30 -18.22 -5.95 -5.85
N GLN A 31 -19.25 -5.20 -6.22
CA GLN A 31 -19.91 -5.36 -7.52
C GLN A 31 -18.96 -5.00 -8.66
N LEU A 32 -18.32 -3.82 -8.60
CA LEU A 32 -17.33 -3.39 -9.59
C LEU A 32 -16.18 -4.40 -9.70
N LEU A 33 -15.70 -4.91 -8.56
CA LEU A 33 -14.66 -5.94 -8.55
C LEU A 33 -15.10 -7.21 -9.31
N GLN A 34 -16.35 -7.65 -9.14
CA GLN A 34 -16.87 -8.80 -9.88
C GLN A 34 -16.97 -8.51 -11.38
N GLU A 35 -17.42 -7.31 -11.76
CA GLU A 35 -17.48 -6.87 -13.17
C GLU A 35 -16.09 -6.89 -13.82
N TRP A 36 -15.09 -6.32 -13.16
CA TRP A 36 -13.70 -6.34 -13.64
C TRP A 36 -13.11 -7.76 -13.73
N ILE A 37 -13.46 -8.64 -12.79
CA ILE A 37 -13.04 -10.06 -12.85
C ILE A 37 -13.65 -10.74 -14.07
N GLU A 38 -14.93 -10.54 -14.36
CA GLU A 38 -15.56 -11.13 -15.54
C GLU A 38 -15.01 -10.53 -16.84
N GLU A 39 -14.77 -9.23 -16.89
CA GLU A 39 -14.14 -8.56 -18.03
C GLU A 39 -12.74 -9.12 -18.30
N SER A 40 -11.94 -9.37 -17.25
CA SER A 40 -10.59 -9.94 -17.38
C SER A 40 -10.56 -11.34 -18.00
N LYS A 41 -11.70 -12.05 -18.04
CA LYS A 41 -11.82 -13.36 -18.71
C LYS A 41 -12.19 -13.25 -20.19
N SER A 42 -12.63 -12.07 -20.64
CA SER A 42 -13.24 -11.89 -21.96
C SER A 42 -12.24 -11.53 -23.07
N ASP A 43 -11.20 -10.76 -22.76
CA ASP A 43 -10.11 -10.41 -23.69
C ASP A 43 -8.75 -10.67 -23.03
N SER A 44 -8.05 -11.70 -23.49
CA SER A 44 -6.73 -12.09 -22.96
C SER A 44 -5.57 -11.30 -23.57
N THR A 45 -5.84 -10.29 -24.41
CA THR A 45 -4.80 -9.55 -25.16
C THR A 45 -4.61 -8.12 -24.67
N ILE A 46 -5.57 -7.58 -23.92
CA ILE A 46 -5.48 -6.23 -23.34
C ILE A 46 -5.38 -6.36 -21.83
N PRO A 47 -4.32 -5.82 -21.21
CA PRO A 47 -4.18 -5.88 -19.77
C PRO A 47 -5.14 -4.89 -19.10
N SER A 48 -5.92 -5.36 -18.12
CA SER A 48 -6.78 -4.50 -17.29
C SER A 48 -6.06 -4.08 -16.01
N ASP A 49 -5.49 -2.88 -15.99
CA ASP A 49 -4.89 -2.27 -14.81
C ASP A 49 -5.95 -1.81 -13.77
N ALA A 50 -7.22 -1.70 -14.17
CA ALA A 50 -8.34 -1.37 -13.30
C ALA A 50 -8.55 -2.43 -12.21
N LEU A 51 -8.34 -3.71 -12.52
CA LEU A 51 -8.60 -4.80 -11.58
C LEU A 51 -7.64 -4.81 -10.37
N PRO A 52 -6.30 -4.74 -10.52
CA PRO A 52 -5.39 -4.55 -9.39
C PRO A 52 -5.71 -3.30 -8.56
N GLN A 53 -6.11 -2.20 -9.20
CA GLN A 53 -6.45 -0.96 -8.50
C GLN A 53 -7.76 -1.08 -7.70
N GLN A 54 -8.77 -1.75 -8.24
CA GLN A 54 -10.03 -2.01 -7.55
C GLN A 54 -9.84 -2.99 -6.38
N LEU A 55 -8.97 -3.99 -6.54
CA LEU A 55 -8.59 -4.89 -5.46
C LEU A 55 -7.86 -4.15 -4.33
N TYR A 56 -6.93 -3.25 -4.65
CA TYR A 56 -6.25 -2.42 -3.67
C TYR A 56 -7.24 -1.54 -2.87
N LEU A 57 -8.19 -0.91 -3.56
CA LEU A 57 -9.23 -0.10 -2.92
C LEU A 57 -10.06 -0.96 -1.95
N THR A 58 -10.52 -2.12 -2.42
CA THR A 58 -11.31 -3.06 -1.62
C THR A 58 -10.54 -3.55 -0.40
N MET A 59 -9.28 -3.96 -0.58
CA MET A 59 -8.38 -4.40 0.48
C MET A 59 -8.18 -3.32 1.55
N LEU A 60 -7.93 -2.07 1.14
CA LEU A 60 -7.76 -0.97 2.09
C LEU A 60 -9.04 -0.68 2.86
N THR A 61 -10.20 -0.72 2.21
CA THR A 61 -11.50 -0.58 2.87
C THR A 61 -11.72 -1.69 3.90
N GLU A 62 -11.42 -2.95 3.54
CA GLU A 62 -11.53 -4.11 4.44
C GLU A 62 -10.57 -4.00 5.63
N TYR A 63 -9.31 -3.62 5.39
CA TYR A 63 -8.37 -3.39 6.47
C TYR A 63 -8.86 -2.24 7.37
N THR A 64 -9.30 -1.13 6.81
CA THR A 64 -9.83 -0.02 7.63
C THR A 64 -11.04 -0.44 8.46
N ALA A 65 -11.96 -1.22 7.88
CA ALA A 65 -13.17 -1.67 8.55
C ALA A 65 -12.97 -2.78 9.60
N GLY A 66 -11.74 -3.27 9.79
CA GLY A 66 -11.44 -4.23 10.85
C GLY A 66 -11.47 -5.70 10.43
N PHE A 67 -11.37 -5.99 9.13
CA PHE A 67 -11.30 -7.38 8.65
C PHE A 67 -9.99 -8.05 9.14
N PRO A 68 -9.99 -9.39 9.32
CA PRO A 68 -8.79 -10.15 9.68
C PRO A 68 -7.64 -9.94 8.70
N ILE A 69 -6.40 -9.95 9.18
CA ILE A 69 -5.21 -9.72 8.35
C ILE A 69 -5.02 -10.85 7.32
N GLU A 70 -5.50 -12.05 7.61
CA GLU A 70 -5.52 -13.19 6.69
C GLU A 70 -6.36 -12.89 5.45
N GLU A 71 -7.46 -12.16 5.58
CA GLU A 71 -8.28 -11.74 4.44
C GLU A 71 -7.56 -10.66 3.61
N ILE A 72 -6.82 -9.76 4.27
CA ILE A 72 -5.97 -8.76 3.60
C ILE A 72 -4.85 -9.45 2.82
N LYS A 73 -4.24 -10.50 3.38
CA LYS A 73 -3.24 -11.33 2.69
C LYS A 73 -3.83 -11.98 1.43
N GLN A 74 -5.05 -12.51 1.50
CA GLN A 74 -5.73 -13.07 0.31
C GLN A 74 -6.00 -12.01 -0.76
N ARG A 75 -6.36 -10.77 -0.37
CA ARG A 75 -6.48 -9.67 -1.34
C ARG A 75 -5.13 -9.33 -1.98
N MET A 76 -4.05 -9.31 -1.21
CA MET A 76 -2.70 -9.10 -1.76
C MET A 76 -2.30 -10.21 -2.73
N GLU A 77 -2.64 -11.47 -2.45
CA GLU A 77 -2.43 -12.58 -3.40
C GLU A 77 -3.14 -12.32 -4.73
N GLN A 78 -4.38 -11.86 -4.68
CA GLN A 78 -5.15 -11.49 -5.88
C GLN A 78 -4.51 -10.31 -6.62
N ILE A 79 -4.13 -9.25 -5.90
CA ILE A 79 -3.47 -8.07 -6.48
C ILE A 79 -2.22 -8.50 -7.25
N VAL A 80 -1.33 -9.27 -6.61
CA VAL A 80 -0.06 -9.71 -7.21
C VAL A 80 -0.31 -10.64 -8.39
N TYR A 81 -1.28 -11.56 -8.27
CA TYR A 81 -1.69 -12.42 -9.39
C TYR A 81 -2.11 -11.59 -10.61
N TYR A 82 -2.99 -10.61 -10.43
CA TYR A 82 -3.46 -9.80 -11.55
C TYR A 82 -2.40 -8.82 -12.06
N CYS A 83 -1.53 -8.27 -11.21
CA CYS A 83 -0.35 -7.53 -11.67
C CYS A 83 0.52 -8.39 -12.59
N LYS A 84 0.77 -9.65 -12.21
CA LYS A 84 1.54 -10.59 -13.05
C LYS A 84 0.84 -10.86 -14.38
N GLN A 85 -0.48 -11.09 -14.37
CA GLN A 85 -1.24 -11.27 -15.60
C GLN A 85 -1.15 -10.04 -16.52
N CYS A 86 -1.32 -8.84 -15.98
CA CYS A 86 -1.16 -7.60 -16.75
C CYS A 86 0.23 -7.52 -17.39
N LEU A 87 1.29 -7.75 -16.60
CA LEU A 87 2.67 -7.72 -17.08
C LEU A 87 2.92 -8.77 -18.18
N ASP A 88 2.41 -9.99 -18.02
CA ASP A 88 2.58 -11.07 -18.99
C ASP A 88 1.84 -10.77 -20.30
N ILE A 89 0.61 -10.25 -20.24
CA ILE A 89 -0.14 -9.79 -21.42
C ILE A 89 0.61 -8.65 -22.12
N HIS A 90 1.11 -7.67 -21.38
CA HIS A 90 1.86 -6.55 -21.96
C HIS A 90 3.15 -6.99 -22.63
N ARG A 91 3.91 -7.92 -22.03
CA ARG A 91 5.09 -8.51 -22.67
C ARG A 91 4.77 -9.25 -23.96
N GLN A 92 3.58 -9.86 -24.05
CA GLN A 92 3.19 -10.67 -25.20
C GLN A 92 2.55 -9.84 -26.33
N TYR A 93 1.76 -8.82 -25.99
CA TYR A 93 0.90 -8.11 -26.94
C TYR A 93 1.09 -6.59 -26.96
N GLY A 94 1.78 -6.01 -25.96
CA GLY A 94 2.04 -4.58 -25.87
C GLY A 94 2.97 -4.10 -26.98
N GLN A 95 2.83 -2.84 -27.38
CA GLN A 95 3.81 -2.19 -28.25
C GLN A 95 5.05 -1.79 -27.43
N GLU A 96 6.21 -1.67 -28.09
CA GLU A 96 7.47 -1.26 -27.44
C GLU A 96 7.38 0.15 -26.80
N GLU A 97 6.47 0.99 -27.29
CA GLU A 97 6.22 2.34 -26.79
C GLU A 97 5.10 2.39 -25.71
N ASP A 98 4.35 1.29 -25.53
CA ASP A 98 3.29 1.23 -24.52
C ASP A 98 3.91 1.02 -23.14
N ILE A 99 3.45 1.78 -22.17
CA ILE A 99 4.00 1.78 -20.80
C ILE A 99 2.86 1.39 -19.85
N MET A 100 3.05 0.30 -19.11
CA MET A 100 2.05 -0.21 -18.19
C MET A 100 2.15 0.44 -16.81
N PHE A 101 1.27 1.41 -16.53
CA PHE A 101 1.20 2.07 -15.22
C PHE A 101 0.13 1.45 -14.32
N ILE A 102 0.32 0.22 -13.80
CA ILE A 102 -0.70 -0.43 -12.94
C ILE A 102 -1.03 0.43 -11.71
N TRP A 103 -0.01 1.07 -11.14
CA TRP A 103 -0.14 1.87 -9.92
C TRP A 103 -0.17 3.38 -10.19
N GLY A 104 -0.33 3.78 -11.45
CA GLY A 104 -0.25 5.17 -11.90
C GLY A 104 1.16 5.75 -11.86
N PRO A 105 1.37 6.94 -12.47
CA PRO A 105 2.64 7.66 -12.37
C PRO A 105 2.87 8.13 -10.93
N GLU A 106 4.13 8.18 -10.48
CA GLU A 106 4.50 8.55 -9.10
C GLU A 106 3.83 9.86 -8.62
N GLU A 107 3.75 10.85 -9.52
CA GLU A 107 3.14 12.16 -9.25
C GLU A 107 1.65 12.05 -8.86
N TRP A 108 0.95 10.99 -9.28
CA TRP A 108 -0.49 10.78 -9.06
C TRP A 108 -0.81 9.50 -8.27
N ALA A 109 0.17 8.62 -8.08
CA ALA A 109 -0.03 7.33 -7.41
C ALA A 109 -0.34 7.47 -5.90
N GLY A 110 -0.11 8.65 -5.32
CA GLY A 110 -0.38 8.96 -3.93
C GLY A 110 0.34 7.97 -3.00
N GLU A 111 -0.42 7.35 -2.09
CA GLU A 111 0.10 6.38 -1.11
C GLU A 111 -0.07 4.92 -1.55
N LYS A 112 -0.53 4.65 -2.78
CA LYS A 112 -0.69 3.27 -3.27
C LYS A 112 0.63 2.51 -3.29
N GLN A 113 1.66 3.11 -3.88
CA GLN A 113 2.99 2.52 -4.05
C GLN A 113 3.68 2.19 -2.71
N PRO A 114 3.82 3.14 -1.75
CA PRO A 114 4.43 2.80 -0.47
C PRO A 114 3.64 1.75 0.29
N ASN A 115 2.30 1.77 0.19
CA ASN A 115 1.47 0.79 0.87
C ASN A 115 1.68 -0.63 0.36
N ILE A 116 1.63 -0.86 -0.96
CA ILE A 116 1.83 -2.20 -1.53
C ILE A 116 3.25 -2.73 -1.29
N ILE A 117 4.27 -1.86 -1.31
CA ILE A 117 5.66 -2.24 -0.97
C ILE A 117 5.72 -2.65 0.50
N GLY A 118 5.18 -1.83 1.39
CA GLY A 118 5.15 -2.11 2.83
C GLY A 118 4.43 -3.42 3.14
N LEU A 119 3.30 -3.67 2.49
CA LEU A 119 2.54 -4.92 2.63
C LEU A 119 3.33 -6.14 2.15
N CYS A 120 4.03 -6.07 1.01
CA CYS A 120 4.87 -7.17 0.55
C CYS A 120 5.95 -7.54 1.59
N LEU A 121 6.54 -6.53 2.23
CA LEU A 121 7.57 -6.70 3.25
C LEU A 121 6.99 -7.25 4.57
N LEU A 122 5.83 -6.76 5.00
CA LEU A 122 5.14 -7.22 6.22
C LEU A 122 4.59 -8.64 6.09
N PHE A 123 4.22 -9.05 4.86
CA PHE A 123 3.85 -10.44 4.56
C PHE A 123 5.03 -11.36 4.27
N GLU A 124 6.26 -10.84 4.29
CA GLU A 124 7.51 -11.56 3.95
C GLU A 124 7.49 -12.24 2.57
N ARG A 125 6.83 -11.62 1.59
CA ARG A 125 6.70 -12.15 0.23
C ARG A 125 7.60 -11.41 -0.74
N ILE A 126 8.85 -11.86 -0.82
CA ILE A 126 9.83 -11.33 -1.78
C ILE A 126 9.39 -11.55 -3.23
N ASP A 127 8.75 -12.67 -3.53
CA ASP A 127 8.20 -12.95 -4.86
C ASP A 127 7.05 -11.99 -5.24
N TRP A 128 6.28 -11.52 -4.25
CA TRP A 128 5.32 -10.44 -4.46
C TRP A 128 6.04 -9.12 -4.71
N LEU A 129 7.05 -8.81 -3.91
CA LEU A 129 7.82 -7.57 -4.06
C LEU A 129 8.48 -7.46 -5.44
N GLU A 130 9.01 -8.56 -6.00
CA GLU A 130 9.56 -8.59 -7.36
C GLU A 130 8.49 -8.27 -8.41
N THR A 131 7.31 -8.88 -8.30
CA THR A 131 6.19 -8.61 -9.20
C THR A 131 5.71 -7.16 -9.08
N ILE A 132 5.60 -6.66 -7.85
CA ILE A 132 5.18 -5.29 -7.57
C ILE A 132 6.21 -4.28 -8.10
N LYS A 133 7.51 -4.53 -7.90
CA LYS A 133 8.59 -3.72 -8.46
C LYS A 133 8.44 -3.59 -9.99
N ASP A 134 8.23 -4.71 -10.67
CA ASP A 134 8.07 -4.71 -12.13
C ASP A 134 6.78 -3.99 -12.58
N SER A 135 5.71 -4.05 -11.78
CA SER A 135 4.48 -3.30 -12.03
C SER A 135 4.56 -1.79 -11.71
N LEU A 136 5.62 -1.37 -11.00
CA LEU A 136 5.86 0.02 -10.59
C LEU A 136 6.86 0.76 -11.48
N ASN A 137 7.76 0.03 -12.14
CA ASN A 137 8.80 0.61 -13.00
C ASN A 137 8.56 0.25 -14.46
N PRO A 138 7.75 1.04 -15.19
CA PRO A 138 7.37 0.67 -16.53
C PRO A 138 8.41 1.13 -17.58
N TYR A 139 9.52 1.73 -17.14
CA TYR A 139 10.63 2.14 -18.00
C TYR A 139 11.84 1.20 -17.90
N ASN A 140 11.84 0.25 -16.94
CA ASN A 140 13.05 -0.50 -16.54
C ASN A 140 14.28 0.39 -16.30
N ASP A 141 14.03 1.68 -16.06
CA ASP A 141 15.05 2.68 -15.82
C ASP A 141 14.98 3.05 -14.35
N ASP A 142 15.93 2.51 -13.59
CA ASP A 142 16.08 2.86 -12.18
C ASP A 142 16.37 4.37 -12.00
N GLU A 143 16.63 5.15 -13.05
CA GLU A 143 16.94 6.58 -12.95
C GLU A 143 15.73 7.51 -13.12
N MET A 144 14.60 7.02 -13.66
CA MET A 144 13.44 7.87 -13.98
C MET A 144 12.32 7.76 -12.93
N TYR A 145 12.10 8.86 -12.20
CA TYR A 145 10.97 9.13 -11.28
C TYR A 145 10.58 7.96 -10.37
N TYR A 146 11.31 7.87 -9.25
CA TYR A 146 10.88 7.06 -8.13
C TYR A 146 11.35 7.68 -6.81
N ASP A 147 10.41 7.84 -5.87
CA ASP A 147 10.64 8.44 -4.56
C ASP A 147 11.84 7.77 -3.88
N PRO A 148 12.90 8.53 -3.52
CA PRO A 148 14.09 7.95 -2.91
C PRO A 148 13.81 7.06 -1.71
N SER A 149 12.78 7.39 -0.92
CA SER A 149 12.39 6.60 0.26
C SER A 149 11.78 5.24 -0.10
N PHE A 150 11.00 5.16 -1.18
CA PHE A 150 10.37 3.91 -1.60
C PHE A 150 11.41 2.97 -2.23
N ARG A 151 12.37 3.51 -2.99
CA ARG A 151 13.52 2.74 -3.50
C ARG A 151 14.35 2.17 -2.36
N ALA A 152 14.66 3.02 -1.38
CA ALA A 152 15.42 2.62 -0.21
C ALA A 152 14.73 1.47 0.53
N LEU A 153 13.39 1.55 0.67
CA LEU A 153 12.59 0.52 1.31
C LEU A 153 12.64 -0.81 0.55
N MET A 154 12.42 -0.80 -0.77
CA MET A 154 12.59 -2.02 -1.59
C MET A 154 14.01 -2.58 -1.50
N ASN A 155 15.01 -1.70 -1.51
CA ASN A 155 16.43 -2.06 -1.42
C ASN A 155 16.83 -2.74 -0.10
N MET A 156 15.98 -2.65 0.94
CA MET A 156 16.19 -3.42 2.18
C MET A 156 16.00 -4.92 1.97
N ALA A 157 15.21 -5.33 0.98
CA ALA A 157 14.81 -6.72 0.78
C ALA A 157 15.29 -7.31 -0.55
N ILE A 158 15.28 -6.52 -1.63
CA ILE A 158 15.80 -6.92 -2.94
C ILE A 158 16.84 -5.88 -3.41
N PRO A 159 18.05 -6.29 -3.83
CA PRO A 159 19.04 -5.34 -4.33
C PRO A 159 18.50 -4.56 -5.54
N THR A 160 18.55 -3.23 -5.46
CA THR A 160 18.18 -2.30 -6.54
C THR A 160 19.35 -1.34 -6.82
N LYS A 161 19.32 -0.59 -7.92
CA LYS A 161 20.27 0.52 -8.15
C LYS A 161 19.88 1.75 -7.32
N PHE A 162 19.72 1.59 -6.01
CA PHE A 162 19.36 2.70 -5.12
C PHE A 162 20.53 3.67 -4.94
N ASP A 163 20.29 4.96 -5.22
CA ASP A 163 21.22 6.06 -4.89
C ASP A 163 20.75 6.80 -3.63
N PRO A 164 21.48 6.71 -2.50
CA PRO A 164 21.15 7.44 -1.27
C PRO A 164 21.24 8.97 -1.40
N ARG A 165 21.80 9.49 -2.51
CA ARG A 165 21.92 10.91 -2.82
C ARG A 165 20.81 11.41 -3.75
N ALA A 166 19.91 10.52 -4.17
CA ALA A 166 18.77 10.88 -5.01
C ALA A 166 17.93 11.98 -4.34
N LYS A 167 17.45 12.92 -5.15
CA LYS A 167 16.67 14.07 -4.66
C LYS A 167 15.19 13.76 -4.79
N PHE A 168 14.42 14.19 -3.79
CA PHE A 168 12.96 14.18 -3.88
C PHE A 168 12.49 15.14 -4.99
N ALA A 169 11.39 14.77 -5.64
CA ALA A 169 10.75 15.60 -6.66
C ALA A 169 10.36 16.99 -6.09
N LYS A 170 10.37 18.00 -6.96
CA LYS A 170 9.78 19.30 -6.63
C LYS A 170 8.27 19.13 -6.46
N GLY A 171 7.64 19.95 -5.60
CA GLY A 171 6.19 19.86 -5.37
C GLY A 171 5.76 19.45 -3.96
N GLY A 172 6.69 19.31 -3.02
CA GLY A 172 6.37 19.12 -1.60
C GLY A 172 6.64 17.73 -1.04
N HIS A 173 7.07 16.77 -1.86
CA HIS A 173 7.42 15.39 -1.46
C HIS A 173 8.55 15.28 -0.43
N ASN A 174 9.24 16.39 -0.13
CA ASN A 174 10.27 16.47 0.92
C ASN A 174 9.80 16.03 2.31
N PHE A 175 8.49 15.98 2.57
CA PHE A 175 7.96 15.43 3.83
C PHE A 175 8.31 13.94 4.02
N ARG A 176 8.63 13.20 2.94
CA ARG A 176 9.10 11.80 2.98
C ARG A 176 10.61 11.67 3.25
N LYS A 177 11.35 12.78 3.32
CA LYS A 177 12.79 12.74 3.68
C LYS A 177 13.08 12.04 5.01
N PRO A 178 12.31 12.23 6.09
CA PRO A 178 12.54 11.51 7.33
C PRO A 178 12.30 10.00 7.18
N LEU A 179 11.43 9.53 6.29
CA LEU A 179 11.29 8.09 5.99
C LEU A 179 12.59 7.52 5.42
N LEU A 180 13.18 8.19 4.42
CA LEU A 180 14.49 7.82 3.88
C LEU A 180 15.57 7.80 4.97
N GLN A 181 15.60 8.82 5.82
CA GLN A 181 16.56 8.89 6.93
C GLN A 181 16.36 7.74 7.93
N ALA A 182 15.12 7.35 8.20
CA ALA A 182 14.83 6.22 9.08
C ALA A 182 15.35 4.89 8.51
N ILE A 183 15.16 4.67 7.21
CA ILE A 183 15.67 3.48 6.51
C ILE A 183 17.19 3.43 6.60
N MET A 184 17.85 4.54 6.28
CA MET A 184 19.32 4.63 6.21
C MET A 184 20.03 4.72 7.57
N ALA A 185 19.32 5.05 8.64
CA ALA A 185 19.93 5.18 9.96
C ALA A 185 20.53 3.85 10.44
N GLU A 186 21.73 3.93 11.04
CA GLU A 186 22.48 2.75 11.51
C GLU A 186 21.97 2.25 12.86
N SER A 187 21.44 3.14 13.71
CA SER A 187 20.92 2.78 15.03
C SER A 187 19.39 2.75 15.05
N LYS A 188 18.84 1.86 15.89
CA LYS A 188 17.39 1.75 16.09
C LYS A 188 16.79 3.05 16.65
N GLU A 189 17.53 3.76 17.50
CA GLU A 189 17.10 5.02 18.11
C GLU A 189 16.94 6.14 17.07
N GLU A 190 17.90 6.29 16.15
CA GLU A 190 17.79 7.29 15.08
C GLU A 190 16.71 6.90 14.07
N SER A 191 16.60 5.62 13.71
CA SER A 191 15.47 5.14 12.88
C SER A 191 14.12 5.48 13.49
N LEU A 192 13.94 5.21 14.79
CA LEU A 192 12.69 5.49 15.49
C LEU A 192 12.38 6.99 15.56
N LYS A 193 13.39 7.82 15.81
CA LYS A 193 13.26 9.29 15.81
C LYS A 193 12.85 9.84 14.45
N TYR A 194 13.46 9.34 13.37
CA TYR A 194 13.10 9.75 12.02
C TYR A 194 11.71 9.25 11.59
N LEU A 195 11.31 8.03 11.97
CA LEU A 195 9.93 7.55 11.74
C LEU A 195 8.90 8.39 12.49
N ASN A 196 9.13 8.75 13.75
CA ASN A 196 8.26 9.69 14.48
C ASN A 196 8.14 11.03 13.74
N THR A 197 9.27 11.55 13.23
CA THR A 197 9.28 12.79 12.45
C THR A 197 8.44 12.65 11.18
N TYR A 198 8.63 11.56 10.43
CA TYR A 198 7.87 11.28 9.22
C TYR A 198 6.37 11.21 9.51
N LEU A 199 5.98 10.31 10.43
CA LEU A 199 4.59 10.08 10.80
C LEU A 199 3.94 11.37 11.27
N SER A 200 4.56 12.15 12.18
CA SER A 200 4.01 13.43 12.66
C SER A 200 3.64 14.43 11.54
N SER A 201 4.31 14.32 10.39
CA SER A 201 4.08 15.17 9.21
C SER A 201 3.30 14.47 8.09
N TRP A 202 2.99 13.18 8.21
CA TRP A 202 2.47 12.33 7.13
C TRP A 202 1.16 12.87 6.55
N TYR A 203 0.20 13.22 7.40
CA TYR A 203 -1.12 13.68 6.97
C TYR A 203 -1.05 15.04 6.24
N GLU A 204 -0.34 16.00 6.83
CA GLU A 204 -0.18 17.34 6.25
C GLU A 204 0.75 17.34 5.04
N GLY A 205 1.76 16.46 5.02
CA GLY A 205 2.62 16.23 3.87
C GLY A 205 1.83 15.71 2.67
N ASN A 206 1.01 14.69 2.89
CA ASN A 206 0.09 14.16 1.89
C ASN A 206 -0.92 15.22 1.41
N ARG A 207 -1.48 16.04 2.32
CA ARG A 207 -2.34 17.18 1.96
C ARG A 207 -1.62 18.15 1.00
N LYS A 208 -0.38 18.52 1.30
CA LYS A 208 0.40 19.50 0.53
C LYS A 208 0.75 19.05 -0.88
N ILE A 209 0.95 17.75 -1.09
CA ILE A 209 1.19 17.19 -2.42
C ILE A 209 -0.11 16.94 -3.20
N GLY A 210 -1.27 17.32 -2.66
CA GLY A 210 -2.55 17.18 -3.35
C GLY A 210 -3.07 15.74 -3.38
N ASN A 211 -2.68 14.90 -2.42
CA ASN A 211 -3.21 13.54 -2.34
C ASN A 211 -4.73 13.57 -2.12
N LEU A 212 -5.47 13.12 -3.15
CA LEU A 212 -6.93 13.15 -3.20
C LEU A 212 -7.63 12.30 -2.14
N LEU A 213 -6.91 11.39 -1.49
CA LEU A 213 -7.44 10.58 -0.39
C LEU A 213 -7.58 11.41 0.89
N ILE A 214 -6.71 12.39 1.13
CA ILE A 214 -6.72 13.19 2.35
C ILE A 214 -8.03 13.98 2.46
N ASP A 215 -8.58 14.07 3.67
CA ASP A 215 -9.88 14.70 3.98
C ASP A 215 -11.13 14.03 3.38
N THR A 216 -11.00 12.95 2.61
CA THR A 216 -12.18 12.19 2.13
C THR A 216 -13.09 11.71 3.25
N HIS A 217 -12.56 11.48 4.46
CA HIS A 217 -13.37 11.13 5.63
C HIS A 217 -14.35 12.24 6.05
N LEU A 218 -14.12 13.50 5.66
CA LEU A 218 -15.02 14.62 5.94
C LEU A 218 -16.30 14.57 5.09
N ASN A 219 -16.23 13.97 3.89
CA ASN A 219 -17.37 13.78 3.00
C ASN A 219 -17.59 12.31 2.66
N GLN A 220 -18.38 11.65 3.52
CA GLN A 220 -18.81 10.27 3.37
C GLN A 220 -20.29 10.23 2.98
N ASP A 221 -20.60 10.86 1.85
CA ASP A 221 -21.87 10.68 1.16
C ASP A 221 -21.90 9.26 0.55
N PRO A 222 -22.95 8.45 0.79
CA PRO A 222 -23.03 7.09 0.27
C PRO A 222 -22.85 6.93 -1.25
N GLU A 223 -23.14 7.97 -2.04
CA GLU A 223 -23.10 7.91 -3.52
C GLU A 223 -21.79 8.46 -4.11
N TYR A 224 -21.10 9.37 -3.41
CA TYR A 224 -19.94 10.10 -3.96
C TYR A 224 -18.70 10.12 -3.05
N GLY A 225 -18.79 9.62 -1.82
CA GLY A 225 -17.66 9.61 -0.88
C GLY A 225 -16.55 8.65 -1.31
N GLY A 226 -15.30 8.96 -0.96
CA GLY A 226 -14.12 8.20 -1.40
C GLY A 226 -13.20 7.74 -0.27
N TYR A 227 -13.67 7.75 0.98
CA TYR A 227 -12.82 7.35 2.11
C TYR A 227 -12.61 5.83 2.16
N ILE A 228 -11.34 5.41 2.20
CA ILE A 228 -10.94 3.99 2.26
C ILE A 228 -9.91 3.71 3.36
N GLY A 229 -9.61 4.71 4.21
CA GLY A 229 -8.56 4.65 5.22
C GLY A 229 -7.32 5.49 4.91
N TYR A 230 -6.52 5.76 5.94
CA TYR A 230 -5.23 6.44 5.87
C TYR A 230 -4.14 5.52 6.41
N TRP A 231 -3.23 5.03 5.60
CA TRP A 231 -2.26 4.03 6.05
C TRP A 231 -0.85 4.33 5.57
N SER A 232 0.10 4.10 6.47
CA SER A 232 1.54 4.17 6.25
C SER A 232 2.14 2.78 6.48
N PHE A 233 1.86 1.82 5.59
CA PHE A 233 2.43 0.48 5.71
C PHE A 233 3.95 0.48 5.49
N GLU A 234 4.48 1.46 4.77
CA GLU A 234 5.92 1.70 4.63
C GLU A 234 6.58 1.98 5.99
N SER A 235 5.94 2.75 6.88
CA SER A 235 6.48 2.98 8.23
C SER A 235 6.44 1.72 9.09
N ALA A 236 5.37 0.92 8.97
CA ALA A 236 5.27 -0.36 9.64
C ALA A 236 6.33 -1.35 9.16
N ALA A 237 6.57 -1.42 7.85
CA ALA A 237 7.63 -2.25 7.27
C ALA A 237 9.02 -1.85 7.78
N VAL A 238 9.33 -0.57 7.89
CA VAL A 238 10.61 -0.12 8.47
C VAL A 238 10.73 -0.52 9.95
N ALA A 239 9.66 -0.34 10.73
CA ALA A 239 9.64 -0.74 12.13
C ALA A 239 9.81 -2.25 12.31
N TYR A 240 9.20 -3.04 11.43
CA TYR A 240 9.31 -4.49 11.38
C TYR A 240 10.74 -4.93 11.00
N LEU A 241 11.23 -4.55 9.82
CA LEU A 241 12.53 -4.98 9.28
C LEU A 241 13.72 -4.56 10.14
N LYS A 242 13.61 -3.45 10.88
CA LYS A 242 14.66 -2.96 11.79
C LYS A 242 14.45 -3.37 13.24
N ASP A 243 13.42 -4.18 13.53
CA ASP A 243 13.10 -4.67 14.88
C ASP A 243 13.04 -3.53 15.91
N LEU A 244 12.27 -2.47 15.59
CA LEU A 244 12.15 -1.28 16.44
C LEU A 244 11.11 -1.48 17.55
N ASP A 245 11.36 -0.95 18.74
CA ASP A 245 10.29 -0.71 19.71
C ASP A 245 9.38 0.41 19.18
N ASP A 246 8.24 0.01 18.61
CA ASP A 246 7.31 0.89 17.92
C ASP A 246 6.27 1.53 18.86
N THR A 247 6.41 1.39 20.19
CA THR A 247 5.48 1.95 21.19
C THR A 247 5.19 3.43 20.94
N SER A 248 6.20 4.22 20.59
CA SER A 248 6.04 5.66 20.30
C SER A 248 5.31 5.96 18.98
N LEU A 249 5.30 5.02 18.03
CA LEU A 249 4.65 5.18 16.72
C LEU A 249 3.15 4.89 16.78
N ARG A 250 2.71 4.07 17.76
CA ARG A 250 1.31 3.65 17.92
C ARG A 250 0.32 4.77 18.23
N GLN A 251 0.81 5.96 18.58
CA GLN A 251 -0.03 7.15 18.75
C GLN A 251 -0.58 7.71 17.42
N TYR A 252 0.04 7.38 16.29
CA TYR A 252 -0.35 7.91 14.99
C TYR A 252 -1.46 7.06 14.36
N LEU A 253 -2.58 7.70 14.00
CA LEU A 253 -3.77 7.03 13.46
C LEU A 253 -3.53 6.20 12.20
N TYR A 254 -2.60 6.65 11.36
CA TYR A 254 -2.23 6.01 10.09
C TYR A 254 -1.10 4.98 10.22
N TYR A 255 -0.55 4.76 11.42
CA TYR A 255 0.42 3.70 11.67
C TYR A 255 -0.31 2.35 11.90
N PRO A 256 -0.11 1.34 11.02
CA PRO A 256 -0.86 0.08 11.07
C PRO A 256 -0.28 -0.88 12.12
N LYS A 257 -0.47 -0.53 13.39
CA LYS A 257 0.11 -1.21 14.55
C LYS A 257 -0.16 -2.71 14.64
N ASP A 258 -1.38 -3.15 14.31
CA ASP A 258 -1.76 -4.56 14.36
C ASP A 258 -1.18 -5.38 13.20
N MET A 259 -0.88 -4.75 12.06
CA MET A 259 -0.13 -5.39 10.97
C MET A 259 1.31 -5.69 11.39
N VAL A 260 1.94 -4.79 12.17
CA VAL A 260 3.29 -5.04 12.73
C VAL A 260 3.26 -6.17 13.75
N ASP A 261 2.25 -6.20 14.62
CA ASP A 261 2.04 -7.28 15.59
C ASP A 261 1.89 -8.63 14.88
N TRP A 262 1.01 -8.68 13.88
CA TRP A 262 0.78 -9.88 13.07
C TRP A 262 2.06 -10.36 12.37
N ALA A 263 2.82 -9.45 11.74
CA ALA A 263 4.07 -9.83 11.05
C ALA A 263 5.09 -10.46 12.02
N ARG A 264 5.25 -9.87 13.23
CA ARG A 264 6.11 -10.43 14.28
C ARG A 264 5.64 -11.79 14.80
N GLU A 265 4.32 -11.97 14.93
CA GLU A 265 3.74 -13.25 15.34
C GLU A 265 4.00 -14.35 14.30
N GLN A 266 3.82 -14.04 13.00
CA GLN A 266 4.11 -15.00 11.93
C GLN A 266 5.59 -15.35 11.85
N GLU A 267 6.49 -14.37 11.99
CA GLU A 267 7.93 -14.61 11.99
C GLU A 267 8.37 -15.57 13.10
N GLN A 268 7.78 -15.44 14.29
CA GLN A 268 8.04 -16.34 15.41
C GLN A 268 7.50 -17.75 15.16
N TYR A 269 6.31 -17.86 14.56
CA TYR A 269 5.72 -19.13 14.19
C TYR A 269 6.59 -19.89 13.17
N ASP A 270 7.03 -19.20 12.10
CA ASP A 270 7.85 -19.79 11.04
C ASP A 270 9.26 -20.18 11.51
N LYS A 271 9.80 -19.49 12.52
CA LYS A 271 11.07 -19.83 13.18
C LYS A 271 10.96 -21.01 14.16
N GLY A 272 9.82 -21.69 14.23
CA GLY A 272 9.63 -22.90 15.04
C GLY A 272 9.19 -22.64 16.48
N GLY A 273 8.52 -21.51 16.73
CA GLY A 273 7.91 -21.19 18.02
C GLY A 273 6.80 -22.18 18.39
N LEU A 274 7.16 -23.24 19.11
CA LEU A 274 6.23 -23.99 19.97
C LEU A 274 5.69 -23.02 21.04
N ILE A 275 4.41 -22.68 20.93
CA ILE A 275 3.59 -22.32 22.09
C ILE A 275 2.85 -23.57 22.54
#